data_AF-A0A8D1GQL0-F1
#
_entry.id   AF-A0A8D1GQL0-F1
#
_cell.length_a   1.000
_cell.length_b   1.000
_cell.length_c   1.000
_cell.angle_alpha   90.00
_cell.angle_beta   90.00
_cell.angle_gamma   90.00
#
_symmetry.space_group_name_H-M   'P 1'
#
loop_
_entity.id
_entity.type
_entity.pdbx_description
1 polymer ?
#
loop_
_entity_poly.entity_id
_entity_poly.type
_entity_poly.pdbx_seq_one_letter_code
_entity_poly.pdbx_strand_id
1 'polypeptide(L)'
;MAAPRPPPARLSGVMVPAPIQDLEALRALTALFKEQRNRETAPRTIFQRVLDILKKSSRAVELACREPAQVDHLAASLQLITECFRCLRNACIECSVNQNSIRNLDTIGVAVDLILLFRELRVEQESLLTAFRCGLQFLGNIASRNEASQRVVWMHAFPELFLSCLNHPDKKIVAYSSMILFTSLSSERMKELEENLNIAIDVVEAHRKQPESEWPFLIITDHFLKSPELVKAMYAKMSNQERVALLDLTIAKIAGEEPLTKDDVPVFLSHAELVASAFVDQCRAVLHLTAEQPTGDEEALATIRLLDVLCEMTANTDLLGYLQVFPGLLERVIDLLRLIHAAGSDTTSIFSPCASIKAEGDITNVAEGFKSHLIRLIGNLCYKNKENQDKVSELDGIPLILDSCGIDDGGSGWLSGWLVPETEAASSESGSWGRAPQPVQGSELRFSRCPSARPSCAGRARGRRSPLALCSLHGAKVTRPDCMCPSGSV
;
A
#
# COMPACT_ATOMS: atom_id res chain seq x y z
N MET A 1 34.42 23.73 -14.87
CA MET A 1 34.17 25.19 -14.87
C MET A 1 34.74 25.80 -13.60
N ALA A 2 35.73 26.69 -13.71
CA ALA A 2 35.99 27.65 -12.64
C ALA A 2 35.19 28.90 -13.03
N ALA A 3 34.02 29.11 -12.43
CA ALA A 3 33.40 30.41 -12.51
C ALA A 3 34.20 31.34 -11.59
N PRO A 4 34.90 32.36 -12.11
CA PRO A 4 35.44 33.40 -11.24
C PRO A 4 34.28 34.04 -10.48
N ARG A 5 34.53 34.51 -9.25
CA ARG A 5 33.56 35.34 -8.52
C ARG A 5 33.00 36.38 -9.50
N PRO A 6 31.68 36.43 -9.75
CA PRO A 6 31.14 37.61 -10.37
C PRO A 6 31.50 38.80 -9.46
N PRO A 7 32.05 39.90 -9.99
CA PRO A 7 32.17 41.12 -9.21
C PRO A 7 30.78 41.48 -8.67
N PRO A 8 30.68 42.15 -7.50
CA PRO A 8 29.38 42.50 -6.93
C PRO A 8 28.54 43.18 -8.00
N ALA A 9 27.40 42.59 -8.33
CA ALA A 9 26.50 43.13 -9.34
C ALA A 9 26.08 44.53 -8.87
N ARG A 10 26.45 45.55 -9.63
CA ARG A 10 26.02 46.94 -9.41
C ARG A 10 24.86 47.19 -10.37
N LEU A 11 23.63 47.11 -9.87
CA LEU A 11 22.50 47.77 -10.50
C LEU A 11 22.44 49.19 -9.93
N SER A 12 22.71 50.20 -10.77
CA SER A 12 22.54 51.62 -10.42
C SER A 12 23.35 52.11 -9.21
N GLY A 13 24.57 51.60 -8.99
CA GLY A 13 25.48 52.12 -7.97
C GLY A 13 25.22 51.65 -6.53
N VAL A 14 24.21 50.82 -6.29
CA VAL A 14 23.92 50.23 -4.97
C VAL A 14 24.53 48.81 -4.91
N MET A 15 25.30 48.51 -3.85
CA MET A 15 25.79 47.15 -3.61
C MET A 15 24.60 46.22 -3.35
N VAL A 16 24.40 45.22 -4.20
CA VAL A 16 23.39 44.18 -3.96
C VAL A 16 23.76 43.39 -2.69
N PRO A 17 22.88 43.27 -1.69
CA PRO A 17 23.11 42.48 -0.49
C PRO A 17 23.60 41.06 -0.81
N ALA A 18 24.58 40.57 -0.05
CA ALA A 18 25.16 39.23 -0.24
C ALA A 18 24.12 38.08 -0.32
N PRO A 19 23.03 38.07 0.47
CA PRO A 19 21.97 37.05 0.35
C PRO A 19 21.29 37.01 -1.03
N ILE A 20 21.16 38.16 -1.70
CA ILE A 20 20.55 38.23 -3.04
C ILE A 20 21.49 37.65 -4.09
N GLN A 21 22.80 37.93 -3.97
CA GLN A 21 23.81 37.36 -4.87
C GLN A 21 23.93 35.84 -4.72
N ASP A 22 23.87 35.33 -3.48
CA ASP A 22 23.88 33.89 -3.23
C ASP A 22 22.63 33.21 -3.78
N LEU A 23 21.45 33.85 -3.65
CA LEU A 23 20.19 33.34 -4.19
C LEU A 23 20.20 33.25 -5.73
N GLU A 24 20.68 34.29 -6.41
CA GLU A 24 20.82 34.30 -7.87
C GLU A 24 21.83 33.24 -8.35
N ALA A 25 22.96 33.12 -7.65
CA ALA A 25 23.96 32.10 -7.97
C ALA A 25 23.41 30.68 -7.79
N LEU A 26 22.66 30.41 -6.71
CA LEU A 26 22.01 29.12 -6.49
C LEU A 26 21.00 28.80 -7.59
N ARG A 27 20.14 29.75 -7.97
CA ARG A 27 19.17 29.57 -9.07
C ARG A 27 19.86 29.27 -10.40
N ALA A 28 20.95 29.96 -10.70
CA ALA A 28 21.75 29.71 -11.90
C ALA A 28 22.35 28.29 -11.88
N LEU A 29 22.92 27.87 -10.75
CA LEU A 29 23.46 26.51 -10.59
C LEU A 29 22.36 25.44 -10.71
N THR A 30 21.21 25.65 -10.07
CA THR A 30 20.04 24.76 -10.17
C THR A 30 19.61 24.56 -11.63
N ALA A 31 19.63 25.63 -12.43
CA ALA A 31 19.33 25.55 -13.86
C ALA A 31 20.41 24.79 -14.64
N LEU A 32 21.69 25.05 -14.36
CA LEU A 32 22.81 24.35 -15.00
C LEU A 32 22.79 22.85 -14.73
N PHE A 33 22.43 22.42 -13.51
CA PHE A 33 22.38 21.01 -13.14
C PHE A 33 21.22 20.22 -13.76
N LYS A 34 20.33 20.86 -14.54
CA LYS A 34 19.40 20.11 -15.41
C LYS A 34 20.15 19.32 -16.49
N GLU A 35 21.29 19.83 -16.95
CA GLU A 35 22.14 19.18 -17.95
C GLU A 35 23.13 18.19 -17.32
N GLN A 36 23.15 16.95 -17.82
CA GLN A 36 24.02 15.90 -17.29
C GLN A 36 25.51 16.25 -17.33
N ARG A 37 25.97 16.81 -18.45
CA ARG A 37 27.37 17.23 -18.63
C ARG A 37 27.83 18.24 -17.56
N ASN A 38 26.93 19.12 -17.11
CA ASN A 38 27.23 20.09 -16.06
C ASN A 38 27.32 19.42 -14.69
N ARG A 39 26.50 18.39 -14.43
CA ARG A 39 26.59 17.59 -13.20
C ARG A 39 27.94 16.89 -13.11
N GLU A 40 28.35 16.19 -14.17
CA GLU A 40 29.58 15.39 -14.18
C GLU A 40 30.87 16.20 -14.07
N THR A 41 30.84 17.49 -14.44
CA THR A 41 32.00 18.39 -14.43
C THR A 41 32.00 19.39 -13.27
N ALA A 42 31.05 19.26 -12.34
CA ALA A 42 30.90 20.15 -11.21
C ALA A 42 32.06 19.99 -10.21
N PRO A 43 32.84 21.04 -9.92
CA PRO A 43 33.88 20.95 -8.91
C PRO A 43 33.27 20.86 -7.50
N ARG A 44 33.90 20.06 -6.63
CA ARG A 44 33.51 19.89 -5.22
C ARG A 44 33.35 21.22 -4.45
N THR A 45 34.10 22.25 -4.83
CA THR A 45 34.02 23.60 -4.22
C THR A 45 32.64 24.25 -4.38
N ILE A 46 31.87 23.91 -5.41
CA ILE A 46 30.48 24.37 -5.53
C ILE A 46 29.64 23.79 -4.39
N PHE A 47 29.74 22.48 -4.14
CA PHE A 47 28.98 21.83 -3.07
C PHE A 47 29.40 22.32 -1.69
N GLN A 48 30.69 22.61 -1.47
CA GLN A 48 31.15 23.26 -0.25
C GLN A 48 30.47 24.63 -0.05
N ARG A 49 30.42 25.46 -1.10
CA ARG A 49 29.75 26.77 -1.01
C ARG A 49 28.25 26.64 -0.72
N VAL A 50 27.57 25.69 -1.37
CA VAL A 50 26.14 25.45 -1.10
C VAL A 50 25.93 25.00 0.35
N LEU A 51 26.80 24.13 0.87
CA LEU A 51 26.76 23.71 2.27
C LEU A 51 27.01 24.88 3.24
N ASP A 52 27.94 25.78 2.93
CA ASP A 52 28.22 26.95 3.78
C ASP A 52 27.02 27.89 3.85
N ILE A 53 26.34 28.12 2.72
CA ILE A 53 25.09 28.91 2.67
C ILE A 53 23.98 28.21 3.46
N LEU A 54 23.84 26.88 3.30
CA LEU A 54 22.86 26.08 4.04
C LEU A 54 23.10 26.20 5.55
N LYS A 55 24.31 25.90 6.03
CA LYS A 55 24.68 26.03 7.46
C LYS A 55 24.43 27.42 8.02
N LYS A 56 24.78 28.47 7.27
CA LYS A 56 24.52 29.85 7.68
C LYS A 56 23.02 30.13 7.82
N SER A 57 22.21 29.64 6.88
CA SER A 57 20.77 29.84 6.87
C SER A 57 20.06 29.00 7.93
N SER A 58 20.56 27.78 8.22
CA SER A 58 20.05 26.91 9.29
C SER A 58 20.14 27.55 10.67
N ARG A 59 21.20 28.32 10.96
CA ARG A 59 21.33 29.05 12.23
C ARG A 59 20.19 30.05 12.47
N ALA A 60 19.62 30.63 11.42
CA ALA A 60 18.46 31.50 11.56
C ALA A 60 17.21 30.71 11.94
N VAL A 61 17.06 29.49 11.43
CA VAL A 61 15.99 28.55 11.81
C VAL A 61 16.15 28.12 13.26
N GLU A 62 17.36 27.70 13.67
CA GLU A 62 17.66 27.34 15.06
C GLU A 62 17.35 28.47 16.04
N LEU A 63 17.70 29.72 15.68
CA LEU A 63 17.39 30.88 16.50
C LEU A 63 15.87 31.12 16.58
N ALA A 64 15.15 30.99 15.47
CA ALA A 64 13.69 31.14 15.44
C ALA A 64 12.95 30.05 16.23
N CYS A 65 13.50 28.83 16.34
CA CYS A 65 12.97 27.80 17.24
C CYS A 65 13.08 28.20 18.72
N ARG A 66 14.11 28.97 19.09
CA ARG A 66 14.34 29.43 20.47
C ARG A 66 13.64 30.75 20.79
N GLU A 67 13.55 31.64 19.81
CA GLU A 67 13.02 32.99 19.94
C GLU A 67 11.91 33.23 18.91
N PRO A 68 10.63 33.11 19.30
CA PRO A 68 9.49 33.25 18.37
C PRO A 68 9.44 34.60 17.64
N ALA A 69 10.02 35.66 18.21
CA ALA A 69 10.10 36.99 17.58
C ALA A 69 10.96 37.01 16.29
N GLN A 70 11.83 36.02 16.09
CA GLN A 70 12.71 35.95 14.91
C GLN A 70 12.04 35.29 13.69
N VAL A 71 10.85 34.69 13.88
CA VAL A 71 10.10 34.00 12.82
C VAL A 71 9.77 34.93 11.65
N ASP A 72 9.44 36.20 11.93
CA ASP A 72 9.06 37.18 10.90
C ASP A 72 10.22 37.52 9.95
N HIS A 73 11.46 37.22 10.34
CA HIS A 73 12.66 37.46 9.55
C HIS A 73 13.16 36.22 8.81
N LEU A 74 12.46 35.08 8.92
CA LEU A 74 12.93 33.80 8.39
C LEU A 74 12.73 33.64 6.88
N ALA A 75 11.87 34.46 6.26
CA ALA A 75 11.49 34.31 4.85
C ALA A 75 12.70 34.25 3.89
N ALA A 76 13.69 35.14 4.06
CA ALA A 76 14.88 35.16 3.23
C ALA A 76 15.77 33.91 3.44
N SER A 77 15.89 33.44 4.69
CA SER A 77 16.62 32.21 5.02
C SER A 77 15.95 30.97 4.44
N LEU A 78 14.61 30.87 4.52
CA LEU A 78 13.86 29.76 3.92
C LEU A 78 13.99 29.73 2.41
N GLN A 79 14.03 30.89 1.74
CA GLN A 79 14.28 30.97 0.31
C GLN A 79 15.69 30.45 -0.06
N LEU A 80 16.72 30.86 0.69
CA LEU A 80 18.07 30.35 0.49
C LEU A 80 18.16 28.85 0.72
N ILE A 81 17.57 28.34 1.81
CA ILE A 81 17.53 26.90 2.11
C ILE A 81 16.82 26.13 1.00
N THR A 82 15.67 26.62 0.54
CA THR A 82 14.92 26.02 -0.56
C THR A 82 15.77 25.92 -1.82
N GLU A 83 16.48 26.99 -2.21
CA GLU A 83 17.33 26.98 -3.39
C GLU A 83 18.59 26.13 -3.21
N CYS A 84 19.16 26.04 -2.01
CA CYS A 84 20.22 25.08 -1.70
C CYS A 84 19.74 23.65 -1.94
N PHE A 85 18.58 23.26 -1.39
CA PHE A 85 18.04 21.92 -1.59
C PHE A 85 17.68 21.63 -3.04
N ARG A 86 17.10 22.59 -3.78
CA ARG A 86 16.83 22.44 -5.23
C ARG A 86 18.12 22.22 -6.02
N CYS A 87 19.16 22.99 -5.71
CA CYS A 87 20.46 22.88 -6.35
C CYS A 87 21.09 21.50 -6.09
N LEU A 88 21.13 21.08 -4.82
CA LEU A 88 21.68 19.77 -4.42
C LEU A 88 20.87 18.60 -5.00
N ARG A 89 19.53 18.66 -4.92
CA ARG A 89 18.63 17.66 -5.49
C ARG A 89 18.90 17.45 -6.98
N ASN A 90 19.03 18.53 -7.75
CA ASN A 90 19.32 18.46 -9.19
C ASN A 90 20.74 17.94 -9.44
N ALA A 91 21.73 18.34 -8.63
CA ALA A 91 23.11 17.88 -8.78
C ALA A 91 23.28 16.36 -8.61
N CYS A 92 22.41 15.72 -7.82
CA CYS A 92 22.44 14.28 -7.55
C CYS A 92 21.81 13.41 -8.64
N ILE A 93 20.96 13.95 -9.53
CA ILE A 93 20.20 13.18 -10.53
C ILE A 93 21.17 12.39 -11.41
N GLU A 94 21.12 11.06 -11.28
CA GLU A 94 21.94 10.10 -12.02
C GLU A 94 23.45 10.42 -12.01
N CYS A 95 23.95 11.01 -10.92
CA CYS A 95 25.34 11.48 -10.85
C CYS A 95 26.02 11.02 -9.55
N SER A 96 26.57 9.80 -9.57
CA SER A 96 27.23 9.20 -8.40
C SER A 96 28.47 9.99 -7.94
N VAL A 97 29.18 10.66 -8.86
CA VAL A 97 30.32 11.53 -8.53
C VAL A 97 29.90 12.70 -7.64
N ASN A 98 28.77 13.33 -7.95
CA ASN A 98 28.22 14.42 -7.14
C ASN A 98 27.64 13.91 -5.83
N GLN A 99 26.86 12.82 -5.85
CA GLN A 99 26.35 12.19 -4.64
C GLN A 99 27.48 11.87 -3.66
N ASN A 100 28.58 11.27 -4.13
CA ASN A 100 29.76 10.98 -3.33
C ASN A 100 30.44 12.24 -2.81
N SER A 101 30.60 13.26 -3.66
CA SER A 101 31.22 14.54 -3.27
C SER A 101 30.42 15.26 -2.18
N ILE A 102 29.09 15.28 -2.31
CA ILE A 102 28.16 15.92 -1.36
C ILE A 102 28.11 15.12 -0.05
N ARG A 103 28.02 13.79 -0.11
CA ARG A 103 28.09 12.92 1.07
C ARG A 103 29.37 13.15 1.86
N ASN A 104 30.53 13.20 1.18
CA ASN A 104 31.83 13.40 1.81
C ASN A 104 32.04 14.81 2.40
N LEU A 105 31.08 15.72 2.19
CA LEU A 105 31.03 17.05 2.82
C LEU A 105 30.13 17.09 4.05
N ASP A 106 29.56 15.96 4.48
CA ASP A 106 28.61 15.88 5.60
C ASP A 106 27.34 16.73 5.38
N THR A 107 26.94 16.87 4.10
CA THR A 107 25.72 17.63 3.76
C THR A 107 24.45 16.88 4.15
N ILE A 108 24.49 15.54 4.25
CA ILE A 108 23.34 14.72 4.61
C ILE A 108 22.93 14.97 6.07
N GLY A 109 23.88 14.92 7.02
CA GLY A 109 23.59 15.20 8.44
C GLY A 109 22.97 16.58 8.63
N VAL A 110 23.60 17.61 8.05
CA VAL A 110 23.09 19.00 8.10
C VAL A 110 21.68 19.13 7.51
N ALA A 111 21.38 18.40 6.43
CA ALA A 111 20.06 18.43 5.82
C ALA A 111 19.00 17.77 6.71
N VAL A 112 19.32 16.63 7.34
CA VAL A 112 18.41 15.93 8.24
C VAL A 112 18.16 16.75 9.50
N ASP A 113 19.21 17.29 10.14
CA ASP A 113 19.08 18.15 11.33
C ASP A 113 18.17 19.35 11.05
N LEU A 114 18.35 19.98 9.88
CA LEU A 114 17.52 21.10 9.47
C LEU A 114 16.06 20.72 9.22
N ILE A 115 15.81 19.54 8.65
CA ILE A 115 14.46 19.02 8.45
C ILE A 115 13.78 18.75 9.79
N LEU A 116 14.49 18.20 10.78
CA LEU A 116 13.95 18.00 12.13
C LEU A 116 13.63 19.34 12.80
N LEU A 117 14.49 20.36 12.62
CA LEU A 117 14.22 21.72 13.11
C LEU A 117 12.98 22.35 12.49
N PHE A 118 12.66 22.08 11.23
CA PHE A 118 11.43 22.59 10.60
C PHE A 118 10.17 22.15 11.33
N ARG A 119 10.18 20.98 11.97
CA ARG A 119 9.05 20.50 12.79
C ARG A 119 8.91 21.28 14.10
N GLU A 120 10.02 21.74 14.67
CA GLU A 120 10.02 22.52 15.90
C GLU A 120 9.48 23.93 15.71
N LEU A 121 9.55 24.46 14.47
CA LEU A 121 8.92 25.71 14.10
C LEU A 121 7.39 25.56 14.17
N ARG A 122 6.78 26.18 15.18
CA ARG A 122 5.32 26.22 15.37
C ARG A 122 4.64 27.22 14.44
N VAL A 123 4.97 27.18 13.15
CA VAL A 123 4.53 28.17 12.17
C VAL A 123 4.20 27.48 10.86
N GLU A 124 2.97 27.62 10.39
CA GLU A 124 2.57 27.14 9.08
C GLU A 124 2.84 28.22 8.02
N GLN A 125 4.06 28.25 7.49
CA GLN A 125 4.41 29.08 6.33
C GLN A 125 4.61 28.21 5.09
N GLU A 126 4.02 28.58 3.95
CA GLU A 126 4.21 27.83 2.69
C GLU A 126 5.69 27.80 2.25
N SER A 127 6.47 28.83 2.60
CA SER A 127 7.93 28.85 2.41
C SER A 127 8.64 27.77 3.23
N LEU A 128 8.17 27.49 4.44
CA LEU A 128 8.72 26.44 5.30
C LEU A 128 8.38 25.06 4.73
N LEU A 129 7.12 24.82 4.37
CA LEU A 129 6.69 23.59 3.73
C LEU A 129 7.43 23.33 2.42
N THR A 130 7.66 24.38 1.62
CA THR A 130 8.45 24.28 0.38
C THR A 130 9.91 23.90 0.66
N ALA A 131 10.55 24.50 1.66
CA ALA A 131 11.90 24.15 2.06
C ALA A 131 12.00 22.69 2.56
N PHE A 132 11.04 22.27 3.39
CA PHE A 132 10.91 20.92 3.92
C PHE A 132 10.78 19.89 2.78
N ARG A 133 9.79 20.09 1.91
CA ARG A 133 9.57 19.25 0.72
C ARG A 133 10.83 19.14 -0.14
N CYS A 134 11.53 20.26 -0.41
CA CYS A 134 12.77 20.26 -1.20
C CYS A 134 13.91 19.49 -0.49
N GLY A 135 14.02 19.61 0.83
CA GLY A 135 14.99 18.88 1.64
C GLY A 135 14.80 17.37 1.55
N LEU A 136 13.56 16.88 1.69
CA LEU A 136 13.25 15.45 1.53
C LEU A 136 13.54 14.95 0.11
N GLN A 137 13.18 15.73 -0.92
CA GLN A 137 13.53 15.36 -2.30
C GLN A 137 15.05 15.28 -2.53
N PHE A 138 15.84 16.16 -1.90
CA PHE A 138 17.30 16.07 -1.94
C PHE A 138 17.78 14.76 -1.31
N LEU A 139 17.29 14.40 -0.11
CA LEU A 139 17.64 13.15 0.57
C LEU A 139 17.30 11.91 -0.28
N GLY A 140 16.15 11.91 -0.95
CA GLY A 140 15.78 10.86 -1.90
C GLY A 140 16.77 10.75 -3.06
N ASN A 141 17.10 11.86 -3.71
CA ASN A 141 17.99 11.87 -4.87
C ASN A 141 19.45 11.57 -4.51
N ILE A 142 19.95 11.94 -3.32
CA ILE A 142 21.32 11.61 -2.91
C ILE A 142 21.47 10.13 -2.56
N ALA A 143 20.41 9.50 -2.05
CA ALA A 143 20.36 8.07 -1.76
C ALA A 143 20.08 7.21 -3.02
N SER A 144 19.46 7.77 -4.05
CA SER A 144 19.06 7.01 -5.24
C SER A 144 20.24 6.29 -5.90
N ARG A 145 20.11 4.95 -5.96
CA ARG A 145 21.09 4.01 -6.55
C ARG A 145 22.52 4.18 -6.01
N ASN A 146 22.68 4.62 -4.76
CA ASN A 146 23.99 4.82 -4.12
C ASN A 146 23.99 4.28 -2.68
N GLU A 147 24.41 3.04 -2.52
CA GLU A 147 24.37 2.30 -1.25
C GLU A 147 25.14 3.00 -0.11
N ALA A 148 26.27 3.62 -0.41
CA ALA A 148 27.04 4.37 0.58
C ALA A 148 26.30 5.63 1.04
N SER A 149 25.57 6.31 0.15
CA SER A 149 24.70 7.43 0.54
C SER A 149 23.44 6.95 1.26
N GLN A 150 22.82 5.83 0.85
CA GLN A 150 21.68 5.21 1.57
C GLN A 150 22.05 4.89 3.02
N ARG A 151 23.25 4.32 3.25
CA ARG A 151 23.77 4.08 4.62
C ARG A 151 23.80 5.35 5.45
N VAL A 152 24.36 6.43 4.91
CA VAL A 152 24.48 7.70 5.64
C VAL A 152 23.11 8.35 5.85
N VAL A 153 22.22 8.33 4.85
CA VAL A 153 20.84 8.83 5.02
C VAL A 153 20.12 8.05 6.11
N TRP A 154 20.20 6.71 6.11
CA TRP A 154 19.59 5.88 7.14
C TRP A 154 20.11 6.22 8.53
N MET A 155 21.44 6.30 8.71
CA MET A 155 22.06 6.60 10.02
C MET A 155 21.62 7.95 10.62
N HIS A 156 21.32 8.95 9.79
CA HIS A 156 20.86 10.25 10.28
C HIS A 156 19.34 10.35 10.39
N ALA A 157 18.58 9.72 9.49
CA ALA A 157 17.13 9.90 9.40
C ALA A 157 16.35 8.94 10.30
N PHE A 158 16.84 7.72 10.53
CA PHE A 158 16.14 6.71 11.29
C PHE A 158 16.46 6.81 12.79
N PRO A 159 15.46 6.72 13.70
CA PRO A 159 14.01 6.64 13.45
C PRO A 159 13.29 8.00 13.34
N GLU A 160 13.88 9.09 13.84
CA GLU A 160 13.18 10.32 14.20
C GLU A 160 12.52 11.03 13.01
N LEU A 161 13.17 11.03 11.84
CA LEU A 161 12.64 11.69 10.65
C LEU A 161 11.36 10.98 10.18
N PHE A 162 11.34 9.64 10.17
CA PHE A 162 10.19 8.88 9.69
C PHE A 162 9.00 8.97 10.63
N LEU A 163 9.22 8.85 11.94
CA LEU A 163 8.19 9.09 12.96
C LEU A 163 7.58 10.51 12.85
N SER A 164 8.39 11.47 12.42
CA SER A 164 7.96 12.86 12.24
C SER A 164 7.19 13.09 10.93
N CYS A 165 7.57 12.42 9.84
CA CYS A 165 7.11 12.77 8.49
C CYS A 165 5.97 11.90 7.97
N LEU A 166 5.87 10.62 8.35
CA LEU A 166 4.89 9.69 7.77
C LEU A 166 3.44 10.05 8.15
N ASN A 167 3.24 10.71 9.28
CA ASN A 167 1.94 11.19 9.76
C ASN A 167 1.72 12.71 9.56
N HIS A 168 2.55 13.36 8.75
CA HIS A 168 2.47 14.80 8.54
C HIS A 168 1.18 15.18 7.76
N PRO A 169 0.51 16.32 8.07
CA PRO A 169 -0.69 16.76 7.34
C PRO A 169 -0.44 17.07 5.86
N ASP A 170 0.79 17.44 5.52
CA ASP A 170 1.22 17.65 4.13
C ASP A 170 1.48 16.33 3.41
N LYS A 171 0.61 16.01 2.44
CA LYS A 171 0.70 14.82 1.59
C LYS A 171 2.05 14.64 0.89
N LYS A 172 2.69 15.73 0.43
CA LYS A 172 3.98 15.66 -0.28
C LYS A 172 5.12 15.30 0.68
N ILE A 173 5.07 15.78 1.91
CA ILE A 173 6.05 15.40 2.96
C ILE A 173 5.95 13.89 3.24
N VAL A 174 4.74 13.37 3.42
CA VAL A 174 4.51 11.92 3.59
C VAL A 174 5.09 11.16 2.41
N ALA A 175 4.71 11.50 1.17
CA ALA A 175 5.18 10.82 -0.03
C ALA A 175 6.72 10.85 -0.19
N TYR A 176 7.36 12.00 0.05
CA TYR A 176 8.83 12.08 -0.05
C TYR A 176 9.54 11.35 1.07
N SER A 177 8.97 11.32 2.28
CA SER A 177 9.52 10.52 3.39
C SER A 177 9.42 9.01 3.13
N SER A 178 8.28 8.54 2.60
CA SER A 178 8.12 7.15 2.16
C SER A 178 9.10 6.81 1.03
N MET A 179 9.33 7.72 0.08
CA MET A 179 10.33 7.52 -0.97
C MET A 179 11.75 7.36 -0.43
N ILE A 180 12.14 8.17 0.56
CA ILE A 180 13.45 8.02 1.24
C ILE A 180 13.53 6.68 1.97
N LEU A 181 12.47 6.29 2.67
CA LEU A 181 12.37 5.02 3.39
C LEU A 181 12.57 3.86 2.41
N PHE A 182 11.74 3.78 1.37
CA PHE A 182 11.85 2.78 0.30
C PHE A 182 13.25 2.72 -0.29
N THR A 183 13.80 3.86 -0.70
CA THR A 183 15.12 3.95 -1.36
C THR A 183 16.24 3.48 -0.44
N SER A 184 16.07 3.62 0.87
CA SER A 184 17.10 3.32 1.86
C SER A 184 16.85 1.98 2.58
N LEU A 185 15.76 1.27 2.34
CA LEU A 185 15.52 -0.03 2.94
C LEU A 185 16.47 -1.09 2.37
N SER A 186 16.91 -2.01 3.24
CA SER A 186 17.72 -3.18 2.91
C SER A 186 17.34 -4.33 3.84
N SER A 187 17.77 -5.55 3.55
CA SER A 187 17.51 -6.70 4.42
C SER A 187 18.05 -6.54 5.85
N GLU A 188 19.15 -5.80 6.04
CA GLU A 188 19.66 -5.48 7.38
C GLU A 188 18.76 -4.47 8.11
N ARG A 189 18.38 -3.41 7.41
CA ARG A 189 17.54 -2.31 7.96
C ARG A 189 16.10 -2.73 8.23
N MET A 190 15.62 -3.78 7.56
CA MET A 190 14.34 -4.41 7.89
C MET A 190 14.30 -4.91 9.33
N LYS A 191 15.42 -5.39 9.87
CA LYS A 191 15.50 -5.80 11.29
C LYS A 191 15.40 -4.62 12.25
N GLU A 192 16.03 -3.49 11.93
CA GLU A 192 15.89 -2.25 12.71
C GLU A 192 14.44 -1.74 12.69
N LEU A 193 13.73 -1.94 11.58
CA LEU A 193 12.32 -1.59 11.44
C LEU A 193 11.41 -2.52 12.28
N GLU A 194 11.73 -3.81 12.39
CA GLU A 194 11.04 -4.76 13.28
C GLU A 194 11.15 -4.34 14.77
N GLU A 195 12.24 -3.69 15.16
CA GLU A 195 12.40 -3.11 16.50
C GLU A 195 11.60 -1.80 16.68
N ASN A 196 11.27 -1.12 15.59
CA ASN A 196 10.56 0.17 15.55
C ASN A 196 9.22 0.07 14.80
N LEU A 197 8.38 -0.88 15.21
CA LEU A 197 7.12 -1.22 14.54
C LEU A 197 6.19 -0.04 14.25
N ASN A 198 6.22 1.03 15.06
CA ASN A 198 5.41 2.22 14.84
C ASN A 198 5.67 2.84 13.46
N ILE A 199 6.91 2.85 12.97
CA ILE A 199 7.24 3.37 11.63
C ILE A 199 6.59 2.49 10.55
N ALA A 200 6.63 1.17 10.71
CA ALA A 200 6.03 0.26 9.75
C ALA A 200 4.49 0.37 9.73
N ILE A 201 3.88 0.54 10.91
CA ILE A 201 2.44 0.81 11.04
C ILE A 201 2.08 2.17 10.41
N ASP A 202 2.90 3.20 10.63
CA ASP A 202 2.72 4.53 10.02
C ASP A 202 2.79 4.49 8.50
N VAL A 203 3.54 3.56 7.89
CA VAL A 203 3.53 3.35 6.43
C VAL A 203 2.19 2.79 5.96
N VAL A 204 1.60 1.84 6.69
CA VAL A 204 0.26 1.30 6.36
C VAL A 204 -0.81 2.37 6.53
N GLU A 205 -0.72 3.16 7.60
CA GLU A 205 -1.61 4.30 7.83
C GLU A 205 -1.45 5.39 6.76
N ALA A 206 -0.23 5.65 6.29
CA ALA A 206 0.04 6.56 5.18
C ALA A 206 -0.61 6.07 3.87
N HIS A 207 -0.55 4.76 3.58
CA HIS A 207 -1.26 4.18 2.44
C HIS A 207 -2.78 4.34 2.60
N ARG A 208 -3.33 4.04 3.78
CA ARG A 208 -4.76 4.15 4.05
C ARG A 208 -5.30 5.57 3.85
N LYS A 209 -4.56 6.58 4.34
CA LYS A 209 -4.90 8.00 4.17
C LYS A 209 -4.71 8.51 2.73
N GLN A 210 -3.80 7.90 1.98
CA GLN A 210 -3.41 8.33 0.63
C GLN A 210 -3.17 7.11 -0.30
N PRO A 211 -4.24 6.39 -0.71
CA PRO A 211 -4.09 5.18 -1.55
C PRO A 211 -3.46 5.46 -2.91
N GLU A 212 -3.52 6.73 -3.37
CA GLU A 212 -2.87 7.20 -4.60
C GLU A 212 -1.34 7.26 -4.51
N SER A 213 -0.77 7.19 -3.30
CA SER A 213 0.66 7.28 -3.08
C SER A 213 1.34 5.94 -3.39
N GLU A 214 2.21 5.94 -4.40
CA GLU A 214 2.93 4.75 -4.85
C GLU A 214 3.94 4.25 -3.80
N TRP A 215 4.59 5.13 -3.04
CA TRP A 215 5.69 4.73 -2.16
C TRP A 215 5.27 3.85 -0.98
N PRO A 216 4.23 4.18 -0.19
CA PRO A 216 3.72 3.27 0.83
C PRO A 216 3.29 1.91 0.26
N PHE A 217 2.62 1.91 -0.90
CA PHE A 217 2.23 0.69 -1.60
C PHE A 217 3.45 -0.20 -1.88
N LEU A 218 4.48 0.35 -2.54
CA LEU A 218 5.70 -0.38 -2.86
C LEU A 218 6.45 -0.87 -1.63
N ILE A 219 6.53 -0.08 -0.55
CA ILE A 219 7.16 -0.53 0.70
C ILE A 219 6.43 -1.76 1.24
N ILE A 220 5.10 -1.72 1.27
CA ILE A 220 4.32 -2.81 1.84
C ILE A 220 4.42 -4.05 0.95
N THR A 221 4.19 -3.92 -0.36
CA THR A 221 4.17 -5.08 -1.27
C THR A 221 5.54 -5.69 -1.53
N ASP A 222 6.59 -4.85 -1.63
CA ASP A 222 7.91 -5.31 -2.08
C ASP A 222 8.88 -5.59 -0.93
N HIS A 223 8.57 -5.09 0.29
CA HIS A 223 9.38 -5.31 1.49
C HIS A 223 8.58 -5.95 2.63
N PHE A 224 7.48 -5.34 3.10
CA PHE A 224 6.81 -5.82 4.32
C PHE A 224 6.18 -7.20 4.13
N LEU A 225 5.43 -7.41 3.05
CA LEU A 225 4.83 -8.70 2.73
C LEU A 225 5.86 -9.78 2.41
N LYS A 226 7.16 -9.45 2.31
CA LYS A 226 8.26 -10.41 2.21
C LYS A 226 8.86 -10.82 3.57
N SER A 227 8.44 -10.20 4.67
CA SER A 227 8.86 -10.53 6.04
C SER A 227 7.65 -10.99 6.87
N PRO A 228 7.45 -12.32 7.04
CA PRO A 228 6.40 -12.86 7.92
C PRO A 228 6.48 -12.36 9.35
N GLU A 229 7.69 -12.23 9.89
CA GLU A 229 7.94 -11.81 11.26
C GLU A 229 7.48 -10.37 11.48
N LEU A 230 7.82 -9.46 10.55
CA LEU A 230 7.38 -8.07 10.60
C LEU A 230 5.85 -7.98 10.50
N VAL A 231 5.24 -8.65 9.51
CA VAL A 231 3.78 -8.63 9.32
C VAL A 231 3.05 -9.14 10.56
N LYS A 232 3.50 -10.25 11.14
CA LYS A 232 2.93 -10.81 12.37
C LYS A 232 3.05 -9.83 13.55
N ALA A 233 4.21 -9.21 13.72
CA ALA A 233 4.45 -8.25 14.80
C ALA A 233 3.62 -6.95 14.63
N MET A 234 3.49 -6.46 13.40
CA MET A 234 2.65 -5.31 13.05
C MET A 234 1.17 -5.61 13.28
N TYR A 235 0.67 -6.71 12.73
CA TYR A 235 -0.75 -7.08 12.79
C TYR A 235 -1.26 -7.19 14.23
N ALA A 236 -0.42 -7.67 15.15
CA ALA A 236 -0.73 -7.74 16.57
C ALA A 236 -0.91 -6.37 17.26
N LYS A 237 -0.27 -5.31 16.76
CA LYS A 237 -0.31 -3.95 17.33
C LYS A 237 -1.21 -2.98 16.59
N MET A 238 -1.58 -3.29 15.35
CA MET A 238 -2.43 -2.47 14.50
C MET A 238 -3.86 -2.32 15.04
N SER A 239 -4.46 -1.16 14.77
CA SER A 239 -5.89 -0.94 14.80
C SER A 239 -6.62 -1.72 13.71
N ASN A 240 -7.93 -1.87 13.84
CA ASN A 240 -8.73 -2.58 12.84
C ASN A 240 -8.72 -1.88 11.46
N GLN A 241 -8.65 -0.54 11.41
CA GLN A 241 -8.52 0.20 10.16
C GLN A 241 -7.20 -0.08 9.44
N GLU A 242 -6.09 -0.15 10.18
CA GLU A 242 -4.77 -0.48 9.61
C GLU A 242 -4.71 -1.94 9.16
N ARG A 243 -5.34 -2.86 9.92
CA ARG A 243 -5.48 -4.27 9.52
C ARG A 243 -6.24 -4.40 8.21
N VAL A 244 -7.37 -3.71 8.05
CA VAL A 244 -8.13 -3.69 6.79
C VAL A 244 -7.24 -3.24 5.63
N ALA A 245 -6.51 -2.14 5.78
CA ALA A 245 -5.61 -1.64 4.73
C ALA A 245 -4.50 -2.63 4.35
N LEU A 246 -3.89 -3.29 5.35
CA LEU A 246 -2.86 -4.32 5.11
C LEU A 246 -3.44 -5.54 4.40
N LEU A 247 -4.66 -5.96 4.76
CA LEU A 247 -5.35 -7.09 4.14
C LEU A 247 -5.76 -6.76 2.70
N ASP A 248 -6.24 -5.54 2.41
CA ASP A 248 -6.54 -5.08 1.05
C ASP A 248 -5.28 -5.12 0.16
N LEU A 249 -4.13 -4.71 0.69
CA LEU A 249 -2.84 -4.81 -0.02
C LEU A 249 -2.37 -6.24 -0.22
N THR A 250 -2.68 -7.13 0.73
CA THR A 250 -2.40 -8.56 0.61
C THR A 250 -3.22 -9.17 -0.52
N ILE A 251 -4.52 -8.82 -0.62
CA ILE A 251 -5.39 -9.18 -1.75
C ILE A 251 -4.80 -8.68 -3.06
N ALA A 252 -4.43 -7.39 -3.13
CA ALA A 252 -3.86 -6.80 -4.33
C ALA A 252 -2.57 -7.51 -4.78
N LYS A 253 -1.75 -7.98 -3.83
CA LYS A 253 -0.52 -8.74 -4.11
C LYS A 253 -0.80 -10.16 -4.59
N ILE A 254 -1.81 -10.85 -4.05
CA ILE A 254 -2.16 -12.23 -4.44
C ILE A 254 -2.93 -12.27 -5.77
N ALA A 255 -3.90 -11.36 -5.94
CA ALA A 255 -4.76 -11.28 -7.11
C ALA A 255 -4.16 -10.47 -8.27
N GLY A 256 -2.95 -9.93 -8.09
CA GLY A 256 -2.23 -9.16 -9.10
C GLY A 256 -1.96 -9.94 -10.39
N GLU A 257 -1.63 -9.22 -11.47
CA GLU A 257 -1.32 -9.85 -12.76
C GLU A 257 -0.07 -10.74 -12.70
N GLU A 258 0.87 -10.41 -11.82
CA GLU A 258 2.07 -11.20 -11.57
C GLU A 258 1.79 -12.26 -10.50
N PRO A 259 1.85 -13.56 -10.84
CA PRO A 259 1.66 -14.61 -9.84
C PRO A 259 2.78 -14.56 -8.81
N LEU A 260 2.49 -15.08 -7.62
CA LEU A 260 3.51 -15.26 -6.57
C LEU A 260 4.70 -16.03 -7.13
N THR A 261 5.91 -15.52 -6.87
CA THR A 261 7.13 -16.20 -7.27
C THR A 261 7.39 -17.41 -6.35
N LYS A 262 8.28 -18.32 -6.76
CA LYS A 262 8.65 -19.47 -5.93
C LYS A 262 9.24 -19.07 -4.58
N ASP A 263 9.88 -17.90 -4.51
CA ASP A 263 10.45 -17.36 -3.28
C ASP A 263 9.38 -16.71 -2.39
N ASP A 264 8.27 -16.26 -2.97
CA ASP A 264 7.14 -15.69 -2.23
C ASP A 264 6.27 -16.78 -1.57
N VAL A 265 6.14 -17.96 -2.18
CA VAL A 265 5.23 -19.01 -1.69
C VAL A 265 5.47 -19.37 -0.22
N PRO A 266 6.70 -19.66 0.26
CA PRO A 266 6.93 -19.98 1.68
C PRO A 266 6.53 -18.84 2.61
N VAL A 267 6.76 -17.59 2.21
CA VAL A 267 6.39 -16.39 2.97
C VAL A 267 4.87 -16.28 3.07
N PHE A 268 4.16 -16.48 1.95
CA PHE A 268 2.70 -16.40 1.92
C PHE A 268 2.01 -17.57 2.62
N LEU A 269 2.67 -18.73 2.78
CA LEU A 269 2.18 -19.78 3.67
C LEU A 269 2.17 -19.33 5.14
N SER A 270 3.21 -18.60 5.59
CA SER A 270 3.22 -18.00 6.95
C SER A 270 2.14 -16.91 7.11
N HIS A 271 1.90 -16.11 6.06
CA HIS A 271 0.78 -15.16 6.07
C HIS A 271 -0.58 -15.86 6.09
N ALA A 272 -0.71 -16.98 5.37
CA ALA A 272 -1.92 -17.80 5.38
C ALA A 272 -2.22 -18.37 6.77
N GLU A 273 -1.18 -18.81 7.50
CA GLU A 273 -1.31 -19.22 8.90
C GLU A 273 -1.84 -18.08 9.77
N LEU A 274 -1.22 -16.89 9.67
CA LEU A 274 -1.65 -15.70 10.42
C LEU A 274 -3.11 -15.33 10.14
N VAL A 275 -3.48 -15.27 8.86
CA VAL A 275 -4.83 -14.89 8.42
C VAL A 275 -5.86 -15.93 8.83
N ALA A 276 -5.57 -17.22 8.65
CA ALA A 276 -6.47 -18.31 9.02
C ALA A 276 -6.66 -18.39 10.55
N SER A 277 -5.58 -18.30 11.32
CA SER A 277 -5.66 -18.24 12.79
C SER A 277 -6.50 -17.04 13.25
N ALA A 278 -6.18 -15.84 12.75
CA ALA A 278 -6.92 -14.64 13.13
C ALA A 278 -8.41 -14.76 12.78
N PHE A 279 -8.74 -15.28 11.59
CA PHE A 279 -10.13 -15.51 11.20
C PHE A 279 -10.81 -16.51 12.13
N VAL A 280 -10.21 -17.67 12.37
CA VAL A 280 -10.81 -18.71 13.23
C VAL A 280 -11.10 -18.18 14.64
N ASP A 281 -10.19 -17.38 15.18
CA ASP A 281 -10.30 -16.82 16.53
C ASP A 281 -11.38 -15.74 16.64
N GLN A 282 -11.52 -14.87 15.63
CA GLN A 282 -12.34 -13.65 15.75
C GLN A 282 -13.56 -13.58 14.81
N CYS A 283 -13.80 -14.58 13.96
CA CYS A 283 -14.81 -14.50 12.91
C CYS A 283 -16.25 -14.22 13.39
N ARG A 284 -16.56 -14.50 14.67
CA ARG A 284 -17.87 -14.21 15.27
C ARG A 284 -18.12 -12.71 15.50
N ALA A 285 -17.09 -11.87 15.46
CA ALA A 285 -17.22 -10.42 15.59
C ALA A 285 -18.18 -9.81 14.55
N VAL A 286 -18.30 -10.43 13.37
CA VAL A 286 -19.23 -9.98 12.31
C VAL A 286 -20.70 -10.03 12.72
N LEU A 287 -21.06 -10.86 13.72
CA LEU A 287 -22.44 -10.96 14.22
C LEU A 287 -22.85 -9.70 15.00
N HIS A 288 -21.92 -8.86 15.45
CA HIS A 288 -22.27 -7.57 16.06
C HIS A 288 -22.97 -6.63 15.09
N LEU A 289 -22.77 -6.81 13.78
CA LEU A 289 -23.44 -6.00 12.77
C LEU A 289 -24.95 -6.25 12.68
N THR A 290 -25.46 -7.33 13.30
CA THR A 290 -26.90 -7.60 13.38
C THR A 290 -27.55 -6.99 14.62
N ALA A 291 -26.79 -6.34 15.50
CA ALA A 291 -27.32 -5.71 16.71
C ALA A 291 -28.00 -4.36 16.41
N GLU A 292 -29.02 -4.00 17.20
CA GLU A 292 -29.81 -2.76 17.03
C GLU A 292 -29.00 -1.46 17.19
N GLN A 293 -27.77 -1.54 17.73
CA GLN A 293 -26.79 -0.46 17.83
C GLN A 293 -25.42 -1.02 17.44
N PRO A 294 -24.93 -0.78 16.21
CA PRO A 294 -23.62 -1.28 15.76
C PRO A 294 -22.50 -0.60 16.56
N THR A 295 -21.97 -1.28 17.56
CA THR A 295 -20.74 -0.90 18.28
C THR A 295 -19.67 -1.93 17.94
N GLY A 296 -19.05 -1.83 16.77
CA GLY A 296 -18.06 -2.83 16.33
C GLY A 296 -17.74 -2.86 14.84
N ASP A 297 -18.17 -1.87 14.06
CA ASP A 297 -18.08 -1.88 12.59
C ASP A 297 -16.67 -2.17 12.08
N GLU A 298 -15.64 -1.61 12.71
CA GLU A 298 -14.26 -1.79 12.26
C GLU A 298 -13.72 -3.20 12.48
N GLU A 299 -14.07 -3.86 13.58
CA GLU A 299 -13.65 -5.24 13.87
C GLU A 299 -14.35 -6.23 12.93
N ALA A 300 -15.63 -5.98 12.65
CA ALA A 300 -16.37 -6.73 11.66
C ALA A 300 -15.77 -6.54 10.26
N LEU A 301 -15.41 -5.31 9.86
CA LEU A 301 -14.75 -5.05 8.57
C LEU A 301 -13.40 -5.77 8.46
N ALA A 302 -12.58 -5.77 9.51
CA ALA A 302 -11.32 -6.52 9.53
C ALA A 302 -11.56 -8.02 9.37
N THR A 303 -12.60 -8.56 10.01
CA THR A 303 -13.02 -9.97 9.87
C THR A 303 -13.47 -10.30 8.45
N ILE A 304 -14.25 -9.41 7.83
CA ILE A 304 -14.70 -9.56 6.45
C ILE A 304 -13.50 -9.58 5.51
N ARG A 305 -12.51 -8.70 5.72
CA ARG A 305 -11.29 -8.68 4.92
C ARG A 305 -10.39 -9.88 5.13
N LEU A 306 -10.35 -10.48 6.32
CA LEU A 306 -9.68 -11.76 6.52
C LEU A 306 -10.31 -12.86 5.66
N LEU A 307 -11.64 -12.92 5.59
CA LEU A 307 -12.34 -13.86 4.72
C LEU A 307 -11.99 -13.61 3.24
N ASP A 308 -11.96 -12.34 2.81
CA ASP A 308 -11.61 -11.97 1.44
C ASP A 308 -10.20 -12.46 1.07
N VAL A 309 -9.21 -12.23 1.95
CA VAL A 309 -7.83 -12.73 1.78
C VAL A 309 -7.79 -14.26 1.72
N LEU A 310 -8.50 -14.97 2.61
CA LEU A 310 -8.55 -16.44 2.59
C LEU A 310 -9.12 -16.96 1.29
N CYS A 311 -10.14 -16.30 0.74
CA CYS A 311 -10.70 -16.71 -0.52
C CYS A 311 -9.73 -16.52 -1.70
N GLU A 312 -8.93 -15.45 -1.70
CA GLU A 312 -7.87 -15.25 -2.70
C GLU A 312 -6.71 -16.24 -2.53
N MET A 313 -6.29 -16.50 -1.28
CA MET A 313 -5.27 -17.50 -0.99
C MET A 313 -5.71 -18.91 -1.40
N THR A 314 -6.97 -19.28 -1.15
CA THR A 314 -7.49 -20.60 -1.55
C THR A 314 -7.79 -20.71 -3.06
N ALA A 315 -7.91 -19.59 -3.78
CA ALA A 315 -7.93 -19.60 -5.24
C ALA A 315 -6.53 -19.85 -5.85
N ASN A 316 -5.46 -19.61 -5.07
CA ASN A 316 -4.09 -19.90 -5.47
C ASN A 316 -3.75 -21.37 -5.19
N THR A 317 -3.37 -22.13 -6.23
CA THR A 317 -3.10 -23.56 -6.13
C THR A 317 -1.90 -23.92 -5.24
N ASP A 318 -0.92 -23.03 -5.10
CA ASP A 318 0.28 -23.25 -4.29
C ASP A 318 0.01 -23.07 -2.79
N LEU A 319 -1.01 -22.27 -2.43
CA LEU A 319 -1.41 -22.02 -1.04
C LEU A 319 -2.59 -22.91 -0.61
N LEU A 320 -3.43 -23.32 -1.56
CA LEU A 320 -4.67 -24.08 -1.30
C LEU A 320 -4.43 -25.32 -0.44
N GLY A 321 -3.42 -26.13 -0.78
CA GLY A 321 -3.17 -27.40 -0.08
C GLY A 321 -2.89 -27.22 1.42
N TYR A 322 -2.24 -26.13 1.81
CA TYR A 322 -1.99 -25.80 3.21
C TYR A 322 -3.27 -25.40 3.93
N LEU A 323 -4.09 -24.54 3.32
CA LEU A 323 -5.34 -24.07 3.90
C LEU A 323 -6.42 -25.16 3.99
N GLN A 324 -6.40 -26.13 3.08
CA GLN A 324 -7.32 -27.28 3.10
C GLN A 324 -7.18 -28.15 4.35
N VAL A 325 -5.98 -28.23 4.92
CA VAL A 325 -5.71 -29.01 6.13
C VAL A 325 -5.56 -28.13 7.38
N PHE A 326 -5.87 -26.83 7.27
CA PHE A 326 -5.73 -25.90 8.39
C PHE A 326 -6.74 -26.25 9.49
N PRO A 327 -6.30 -26.51 10.73
CA PRO A 327 -7.18 -27.01 11.79
C PRO A 327 -8.36 -26.07 12.09
N GLY A 328 -9.58 -26.60 12.01
CA GLY A 328 -10.78 -25.89 12.41
C GLY A 328 -11.27 -24.81 11.45
N LEU A 329 -10.56 -24.54 10.34
CA LEU A 329 -10.96 -23.49 9.39
C LEU A 329 -12.30 -23.82 8.73
N LEU A 330 -12.43 -25.03 8.16
CA LEU A 330 -13.65 -25.44 7.47
C LEU A 330 -14.86 -25.44 8.40
N GLU A 331 -14.73 -26.06 9.57
CA GLU A 331 -15.79 -26.12 10.57
C GLU A 331 -16.22 -24.71 10.99
N ARG A 332 -15.25 -23.82 11.22
CA ARG A 332 -15.54 -22.45 11.65
C ARG A 332 -16.29 -21.65 10.58
N VAL A 333 -15.94 -21.81 9.31
CA VAL A 333 -16.61 -21.14 8.19
C VAL A 333 -18.05 -21.63 8.03
N ILE A 334 -18.28 -22.95 8.14
CA ILE A 334 -19.63 -23.55 8.10
C ILE A 334 -20.48 -23.06 9.29
N ASP A 335 -19.91 -23.07 10.49
CA ASP A 335 -20.60 -22.60 11.70
C ASP A 335 -20.99 -21.12 11.58
N LEU A 336 -20.10 -20.29 11.05
CA LEU A 336 -20.40 -18.89 10.84
C LEU A 336 -21.49 -18.68 9.77
N LEU A 337 -21.43 -19.42 8.67
CA LEU A 337 -22.49 -19.39 7.64
C LEU A 337 -23.85 -19.76 8.26
N ARG A 338 -23.89 -20.76 9.15
CA ARG A 338 -25.11 -21.17 9.85
C ARG A 338 -25.66 -20.05 10.74
N LEU A 339 -24.79 -19.41 11.53
CA LEU A 339 -25.17 -18.31 12.41
C LEU A 339 -25.70 -17.11 11.63
N ILE A 340 -25.05 -16.75 10.53
CA ILE A 340 -25.47 -15.62 9.68
C ILE A 340 -26.75 -15.94 8.93
N HIS A 341 -26.91 -17.16 8.43
CA HIS A 341 -28.14 -17.59 7.79
C HIS A 341 -29.34 -17.52 8.74
N ALA A 342 -29.16 -17.97 9.99
CA ALA A 342 -30.18 -17.86 11.03
C ALA A 342 -30.47 -16.40 11.43
N ALA A 343 -29.45 -15.54 11.48
CA ALA A 343 -29.66 -14.11 11.76
C ALA A 343 -30.30 -13.36 10.57
N GLY A 344 -30.13 -13.85 9.33
CA GLY A 344 -30.67 -13.26 8.11
C GLY A 344 -32.14 -13.61 7.85
N SER A 345 -32.71 -14.61 8.52
CA SER A 345 -34.16 -14.92 8.42
C SER A 345 -35.06 -13.91 9.13
N ASP A 346 -34.49 -13.03 9.96
CA ASP A 346 -35.20 -11.91 10.59
C ASP A 346 -35.18 -10.69 9.65
N THR A 347 -36.36 -10.22 9.22
CA THR A 347 -36.56 -9.16 8.20
C THR A 347 -35.90 -7.80 8.48
N THR A 348 -35.30 -7.62 9.66
CA THR A 348 -34.62 -6.40 10.12
C THR A 348 -33.10 -6.50 10.09
N SER A 349 -32.53 -7.68 9.78
CA SER A 349 -31.08 -7.93 9.78
C SER A 349 -30.43 -7.43 8.49
N ILE A 350 -29.20 -6.92 8.59
CA ILE A 350 -28.39 -6.48 7.43
C ILE A 350 -28.04 -7.63 6.46
N PHE A 351 -28.22 -8.88 6.88
CA PHE A 351 -27.98 -10.08 6.07
C PHE A 351 -29.27 -10.63 5.42
N SER A 352 -30.40 -9.91 5.55
CA SER A 352 -31.65 -10.23 4.86
C SER A 352 -31.55 -9.92 3.36
N PRO A 353 -32.14 -10.75 2.46
CA PRO A 353 -32.19 -10.49 1.01
C PRO A 353 -32.88 -9.19 0.60
N CYS A 354 -33.66 -8.57 1.50
CA CYS A 354 -34.52 -7.41 1.24
C CYS A 354 -34.04 -6.11 1.95
N ALA A 355 -32.83 -6.09 2.51
CA ALA A 355 -32.25 -4.89 3.15
C ALA A 355 -31.89 -3.77 2.14
N SER A 356 -31.98 -4.07 0.84
CA SER A 356 -31.53 -3.26 -0.30
C SER A 356 -32.31 -1.95 -0.57
N ILE A 357 -33.29 -1.56 0.24
CA ILE A 357 -34.13 -0.37 -0.04
C ILE A 357 -33.90 0.81 0.94
N LYS A 358 -33.10 0.70 2.01
CA LYS A 358 -33.10 1.75 3.05
C LYS A 358 -31.79 2.39 3.52
N ALA A 359 -30.62 2.10 2.97
CA ALA A 359 -29.42 2.82 3.38
C ALA A 359 -28.41 3.03 2.25
N GLU A 360 -28.17 4.30 1.89
CA GLU A 360 -26.94 4.73 1.22
C GLU A 360 -25.76 4.51 2.19
N GLY A 361 -25.00 3.42 2.04
CA GLY A 361 -23.79 3.16 2.82
C GLY A 361 -22.97 1.97 2.32
N ASP A 362 -21.64 2.02 2.45
CA ASP A 362 -20.70 0.96 2.03
C ASP A 362 -20.90 -0.37 2.80
N ILE A 363 -21.47 -0.34 4.00
CA ILE A 363 -21.52 -1.48 4.93
C ILE A 363 -22.56 -2.53 4.50
N THR A 364 -23.70 -2.12 3.93
CA THR A 364 -24.75 -3.04 3.44
C THR A 364 -24.29 -3.87 2.24
N ASN A 365 -23.57 -3.25 1.29
CA ASN A 365 -22.97 -3.96 0.15
C ASN A 365 -21.89 -4.98 0.60
N VAL A 366 -21.13 -4.65 1.65
CA VAL A 366 -20.10 -5.52 2.21
C VAL A 366 -20.72 -6.73 2.94
N ALA A 367 -21.87 -6.55 3.59
CA ALA A 367 -22.62 -7.63 4.24
C ALA A 367 -23.29 -8.61 3.25
N GLU A 368 -23.83 -8.09 2.13
CA GLU A 368 -24.44 -8.91 1.06
C GLU A 368 -23.40 -9.85 0.40
N GLY A 369 -22.15 -9.40 0.25
CA GLY A 369 -21.04 -10.22 -0.29
C GLY A 369 -20.48 -11.26 0.69
N PHE A 370 -20.62 -11.04 2.01
CA PHE A 370 -19.98 -11.88 3.02
C PHE A 370 -20.43 -13.34 2.98
N LYS A 371 -21.75 -13.56 2.87
CA LYS A 371 -22.32 -14.92 2.78
C LYS A 371 -21.81 -15.67 1.54
N SER A 372 -21.74 -14.97 0.41
CA SER A 372 -21.18 -15.52 -0.85
C SER A 372 -19.71 -15.91 -0.68
N HIS A 373 -18.91 -15.08 0.00
CA HIS A 373 -17.51 -15.38 0.26
C HIS A 373 -17.31 -16.55 1.23
N LEU A 374 -18.18 -16.73 2.23
CA LEU A 374 -18.15 -17.94 3.07
C LEU A 374 -18.38 -19.20 2.24
N ILE A 375 -19.39 -19.17 1.35
CA ILE A 375 -19.67 -20.28 0.43
C ILE A 375 -18.49 -20.50 -0.54
N ARG A 376 -17.89 -19.44 -1.07
CA ARG A 376 -16.69 -19.51 -1.92
C ARG A 376 -15.53 -20.18 -1.20
N LEU A 377 -15.26 -19.80 0.05
CA LEU A 377 -14.20 -20.41 0.84
C LEU A 377 -14.47 -21.89 1.10
N ILE A 378 -15.69 -22.28 1.48
CA ILE A 378 -16.07 -23.69 1.65
C ILE A 378 -15.85 -24.47 0.35
N GLY A 379 -16.32 -23.93 -0.78
CA GLY A 379 -16.16 -24.53 -2.10
C GLY A 379 -14.68 -24.74 -2.47
N ASN A 380 -13.85 -23.73 -2.26
CA ASN A 380 -12.40 -23.83 -2.51
C ASN A 380 -11.74 -24.88 -1.61
N LEU A 381 -12.07 -24.91 -0.31
CA LEU A 381 -11.53 -25.89 0.63
C LEU A 381 -11.94 -27.33 0.28
N CYS A 382 -13.11 -27.53 -0.32
CA CYS A 382 -13.58 -28.83 -0.79
C CYS A 382 -13.00 -29.25 -2.15
N TYR A 383 -12.42 -28.32 -2.91
CA TYR A 383 -11.97 -28.60 -4.27
C TYR A 383 -10.89 -29.70 -4.29
N LYS A 384 -11.22 -30.84 -4.90
CA LYS A 384 -10.36 -32.05 -4.97
C LYS A 384 -9.88 -32.57 -3.61
N ASN A 385 -10.57 -32.23 -2.52
CA ASN A 385 -10.25 -32.70 -1.18
C ASN A 385 -11.43 -33.50 -0.62
N LYS A 386 -11.31 -34.83 -0.63
CA LYS A 386 -12.39 -35.74 -0.21
C LYS A 386 -12.68 -35.64 1.29
N GLU A 387 -11.66 -35.44 2.11
CA GLU A 387 -11.81 -35.28 3.56
C GLU A 387 -12.69 -34.06 3.88
N ASN A 388 -12.42 -32.92 3.25
CA ASN A 388 -13.24 -31.72 3.41
C ASN A 388 -14.65 -31.88 2.85
N GLN A 389 -14.83 -32.56 1.71
CA GLN A 389 -16.16 -32.86 1.15
C GLN A 389 -17.02 -33.71 2.11
N ASP A 390 -16.40 -34.73 2.70
CA ASP A 390 -17.05 -35.58 3.70
C ASP A 390 -17.37 -34.77 4.94
N LYS A 391 -16.43 -33.92 5.38
CA LYS A 391 -16.64 -33.06 6.54
C LYS A 391 -17.79 -32.07 6.37
N VAL A 392 -17.93 -31.45 5.20
CA VAL A 392 -19.09 -30.58 4.88
C VAL A 392 -20.39 -31.38 4.96
N SER A 393 -20.39 -32.61 4.47
CA SER A 393 -21.58 -33.48 4.51
C SER A 393 -21.95 -33.88 5.96
N GLU A 394 -20.96 -34.24 6.77
CA GLU A 394 -21.14 -34.57 8.20
C GLU A 394 -21.67 -33.40 9.03
N LEU A 395 -21.37 -32.17 8.63
CA LEU A 395 -21.78 -30.95 9.33
C LEU A 395 -23.09 -30.34 8.80
N ASP A 396 -23.85 -31.09 7.99
CA ASP A 396 -25.06 -30.59 7.31
C ASP A 396 -24.79 -29.29 6.51
N GLY A 397 -23.57 -29.15 5.97
CA GLY A 397 -23.16 -27.97 5.23
C GLY A 397 -23.77 -27.90 3.83
N ILE A 398 -24.05 -29.04 3.19
CA ILE A 398 -24.68 -29.06 1.85
C ILE A 398 -26.09 -28.46 1.88
N PRO A 399 -27.02 -28.92 2.74
CA PRO A 399 -28.34 -28.27 2.86
C PRO A 399 -28.22 -26.78 3.20
N LEU A 400 -27.35 -26.41 4.14
CA LEU A 400 -27.12 -25.03 4.54
C LEU A 400 -26.68 -24.13 3.37
N ILE A 401 -25.78 -24.61 2.50
CA ILE A 401 -25.32 -23.88 1.32
C ILE A 401 -26.45 -23.74 0.30
N LEU A 402 -27.22 -24.80 0.06
CA LEU A 402 -28.35 -24.78 -0.89
C LEU A 402 -29.45 -23.84 -0.43
N ASP A 403 -29.84 -23.91 0.84
CA ASP A 403 -30.81 -22.99 1.47
C ASP A 403 -30.29 -21.55 1.49
N SER A 404 -28.98 -21.39 1.48
CA SER A 404 -28.34 -20.09 1.44
C SER A 404 -28.36 -19.42 0.07
N CYS A 405 -28.55 -20.19 -0.99
CA CYS A 405 -28.65 -19.75 -2.38
C CYS A 405 -30.12 -19.69 -2.79
N GLY A 406 -30.76 -18.55 -2.59
CA GLY A 406 -32.11 -18.32 -3.12
C GLY A 406 -32.11 -18.45 -4.64
N ILE A 407 -33.04 -19.24 -5.20
CA ILE A 407 -33.35 -19.14 -6.63
C ILE A 407 -34.08 -17.81 -6.79
N ASP A 408 -33.33 -16.77 -7.12
CA ASP A 408 -33.93 -15.56 -7.65
C ASP A 408 -34.62 -15.98 -8.96
N ASP A 409 -35.90 -15.62 -9.15
CA ASP A 409 -36.68 -15.87 -10.37
C ASP A 409 -36.09 -15.19 -11.65
N GLY A 410 -34.82 -14.75 -11.60
CA GLY A 410 -34.02 -14.20 -12.67
C GLY A 410 -32.66 -14.88 -12.82
N GLY A 411 -32.64 -16.21 -12.97
CA GLY A 411 -31.59 -16.97 -13.66
C GLY A 411 -30.13 -16.62 -13.35
N SER A 412 -29.61 -17.04 -12.20
CA SER A 412 -28.17 -17.12 -11.92
C SER A 412 -27.68 -18.57 -12.08
N GLY A 413 -27.19 -18.90 -13.27
CA GLY A 413 -26.72 -20.25 -13.64
C GLY A 413 -25.38 -20.66 -13.01
N TRP A 414 -25.31 -20.82 -11.69
CA TRP A 414 -24.10 -21.25 -10.97
C TRP A 414 -24.12 -22.74 -10.55
N LEU A 415 -25.27 -23.42 -10.61
CA LEU A 415 -25.49 -24.71 -9.94
C LEU A 415 -25.44 -25.97 -10.83
N SER A 416 -25.11 -25.90 -12.13
CA SER A 416 -25.16 -27.09 -13.00
C SER A 416 -23.97 -28.06 -12.86
N GLY A 417 -23.01 -27.81 -11.96
CA GLY A 417 -21.82 -28.65 -11.76
C GLY A 417 -21.80 -29.51 -10.49
N TRP A 418 -22.71 -29.29 -9.55
CA TRP A 418 -22.68 -29.91 -8.21
C TRP A 418 -23.70 -31.04 -8.03
N LEU A 419 -24.69 -31.14 -8.91
CA LEU A 419 -25.74 -32.15 -8.83
C LEU A 419 -25.44 -33.32 -9.78
N VAL A 420 -24.72 -34.32 -9.27
CA VAL A 420 -25.01 -35.71 -9.65
C VAL A 420 -25.64 -36.35 -8.42
N PRO A 421 -26.97 -36.43 -8.33
CA PRO A 421 -27.61 -37.17 -7.25
C PRO A 421 -27.27 -38.66 -7.38
N GLU A 422 -26.72 -39.24 -6.31
CA GLU A 422 -26.80 -40.67 -6.04
C GLU A 422 -28.27 -41.06 -5.84
N THR A 423 -29.03 -41.16 -6.94
CA THR A 423 -30.37 -41.76 -6.93
C THR A 423 -30.57 -42.61 -8.18
N GLU A 424 -29.76 -43.66 -8.32
CA GLU A 424 -30.09 -44.84 -9.13
C GLU A 424 -29.30 -46.08 -8.67
N ALA A 425 -29.37 -46.38 -7.37
CA ALA A 425 -28.79 -47.62 -6.80
C ALA A 425 -29.82 -48.49 -6.06
N ALA A 426 -31.12 -48.27 -6.30
CA ALA A 426 -32.19 -49.05 -5.67
C ALA A 426 -33.30 -49.39 -6.67
N SER A 427 -32.99 -50.14 -7.73
CA SER A 427 -33.93 -51.05 -8.42
C SER A 427 -33.32 -51.71 -9.65
N SER A 428 -32.66 -52.86 -9.47
CA SER A 428 -32.88 -54.06 -10.30
C SER A 428 -31.93 -55.18 -9.88
N GLU A 429 -32.48 -56.19 -9.22
CA GLU A 429 -31.89 -57.53 -9.23
C GLU A 429 -31.94 -58.11 -10.66
N SER A 430 -30.97 -58.99 -10.94
CA SER A 430 -30.84 -59.91 -12.09
C SER A 430 -30.17 -59.36 -13.36
N GLY A 431 -29.00 -59.93 -13.69
CA GLY A 431 -28.46 -59.88 -15.06
C GLY A 431 -26.94 -59.75 -15.20
N SER A 432 -26.23 -60.88 -15.07
CA SER A 432 -25.01 -61.27 -15.80
C SER A 432 -23.88 -60.26 -16.11
N TRP A 433 -22.69 -60.62 -15.64
CA TRP A 433 -21.37 -60.06 -15.93
C TRP A 433 -21.13 -59.70 -17.41
N GLY A 434 -20.67 -58.46 -17.65
CA GLY A 434 -20.24 -57.98 -18.97
C GLY A 434 -19.19 -56.86 -18.90
N ARG A 435 -17.94 -57.24 -19.18
CA ARG A 435 -16.74 -56.45 -19.55
C ARG A 435 -16.79 -54.91 -19.54
N ALA A 436 -15.80 -54.33 -18.85
CA ALA A 436 -15.35 -52.94 -18.97
C ALA A 436 -14.81 -52.59 -20.38
N PRO A 437 -15.07 -51.38 -20.91
CA PRO A 437 -14.26 -50.77 -21.96
C PRO A 437 -13.14 -49.90 -21.36
N GLN A 438 -11.94 -50.06 -21.92
CA GLN A 438 -10.74 -49.25 -21.68
C GLN A 438 -10.85 -47.82 -22.25
N PRO A 439 -9.97 -46.88 -21.82
CA PRO A 439 -10.20 -45.45 -21.96
C PRO A 439 -9.86 -44.94 -23.36
N VAL A 440 -10.70 -44.03 -23.88
CA VAL A 440 -10.36 -43.21 -25.05
C VAL A 440 -9.53 -42.02 -24.56
N GLN A 441 -8.26 -42.00 -24.98
CA GLN A 441 -7.41 -40.82 -24.91
C GLN A 441 -7.94 -39.73 -25.85
N GLY A 442 -8.00 -38.49 -25.35
CA GLY A 442 -7.95 -37.29 -26.17
C GLY A 442 -9.16 -36.37 -26.12
N SER A 443 -9.19 -35.47 -25.14
CA SER A 443 -9.67 -34.09 -25.34
C SER A 443 -9.27 -33.23 -24.14
N GLU A 444 -8.23 -32.40 -24.31
CA GLU A 444 -7.96 -31.26 -23.44
C GLU A 444 -9.17 -30.31 -23.47
N LEU A 445 -9.89 -30.20 -22.36
CA LEU A 445 -10.84 -29.11 -22.14
C LEU A 445 -10.05 -27.86 -21.74
N ARG A 446 -9.67 -27.05 -22.75
CA ARG A 446 -9.38 -25.62 -22.54
C ARG A 446 -10.68 -24.94 -22.15
N PHE A 447 -10.78 -24.48 -20.90
CA PHE A 447 -11.80 -23.50 -20.53
C PHE A 447 -11.31 -22.09 -20.87
N SER A 448 -11.94 -21.54 -21.88
CA SER A 448 -11.83 -20.17 -22.37
C SER A 448 -12.26 -19.13 -21.32
N ARG A 449 -11.45 -18.08 -21.17
CA ARG A 449 -11.78 -16.85 -20.43
C ARG A 449 -13.16 -16.31 -20.85
N CYS A 450 -14.00 -15.95 -19.88
CA CYS A 450 -15.26 -15.24 -20.13
C CYS A 450 -15.01 -13.90 -20.84
N PRO A 451 -15.76 -13.56 -21.90
CA PRO A 451 -15.72 -12.25 -22.53
C PRO A 451 -16.53 -11.23 -21.71
N SER A 452 -15.90 -10.09 -21.41
CA SER A 452 -16.56 -8.91 -20.85
C SER A 452 -17.61 -8.37 -21.84
N ALA A 453 -18.88 -8.37 -21.44
CA ALA A 453 -19.96 -7.76 -22.21
C ALA A 453 -19.85 -6.22 -22.17
N ARG A 454 -19.65 -5.60 -23.34
CA ARG A 454 -19.97 -4.18 -23.57
C ARG A 454 -21.44 -4.05 -23.94
N PRO A 455 -22.19 -3.06 -23.45
CA PRO A 455 -23.43 -2.65 -24.10
C PRO A 455 -23.16 -1.47 -25.04
N SER A 456 -23.50 -1.63 -26.31
CA SER A 456 -23.84 -0.53 -27.21
C SER A 456 -25.35 -0.28 -27.12
N CYS A 457 -25.78 0.96 -26.87
CA CYS A 457 -26.91 1.56 -27.58
C CYS A 457 -26.99 3.08 -27.27
N ALA A 458 -27.14 3.85 -28.34
CA ALA A 458 -27.29 5.30 -28.33
C ALA A 458 -28.74 5.70 -28.00
N GLY A 459 -28.91 6.77 -27.21
CA GLY A 459 -30.20 7.44 -26.99
C GLY A 459 -30.08 8.60 -26.00
N ARG A 460 -30.20 9.84 -26.50
CA ARG A 460 -30.10 11.10 -25.73
C ARG A 460 -31.19 11.24 -24.66
N ALA A 461 -30.83 11.69 -23.45
CA ALA A 461 -31.50 12.79 -22.73
C ALA A 461 -30.73 13.17 -21.45
N ARG A 462 -30.90 14.41 -21.01
CA ARG A 462 -30.08 15.18 -20.06
C ARG A 462 -30.36 14.86 -18.58
N GLY A 463 -29.31 14.95 -17.76
CA GLY A 463 -29.38 15.65 -16.46
C GLY A 463 -29.03 14.89 -15.18
N ARG A 464 -28.03 15.43 -14.47
CA ARG A 464 -27.71 15.34 -13.02
C ARG A 464 -26.71 14.27 -12.53
N ARG A 465 -25.84 14.75 -11.62
CA ARG A 465 -24.68 14.16 -10.92
C ARG A 465 -25.13 13.14 -9.86
N SER A 466 -24.46 12.01 -9.57
CA SER A 466 -23.25 11.73 -8.73
C SER A 466 -23.18 10.18 -8.51
N PRO A 467 -22.29 9.55 -7.70
CA PRO A 467 -20.83 9.58 -7.54
C PRO A 467 -20.14 8.18 -7.67
N LEU A 468 -18.81 8.12 -7.48
CA LEU A 468 -17.91 6.96 -7.27
C LEU A 468 -17.60 6.03 -8.46
N ALA A 469 -16.58 6.42 -9.23
CA ALA A 469 -15.89 5.53 -10.17
C ALA A 469 -14.57 5.06 -9.57
N LEU A 470 -14.42 3.74 -9.42
CA LEU A 470 -13.14 3.07 -9.22
C LEU A 470 -12.19 3.43 -10.37
N CYS A 471 -11.13 4.18 -10.07
CA CYS A 471 -10.02 4.37 -11.00
C CYS A 471 -9.18 3.10 -11.07
N SER A 472 -9.32 2.37 -12.18
CA SER A 472 -8.36 1.38 -12.65
C SER A 472 -7.02 2.07 -12.91
N LEU A 473 -6.02 1.83 -12.05
CA LEU A 473 -4.63 2.15 -12.33
C LEU A 473 -4.06 1.03 -13.20
N HIS A 474 -4.02 1.31 -14.51
CA HIS A 474 -3.37 0.47 -15.51
C HIS A 474 -1.85 0.45 -15.30
N GLY A 475 -1.28 -0.73 -15.57
CA GLY A 475 0.13 -1.12 -15.41
C GLY A 475 1.19 -0.04 -15.64
N ALA A 476 1.95 0.23 -14.58
CA ALA A 476 3.29 0.75 -14.68
C ALA A 476 4.25 -0.42 -14.93
N LYS A 477 4.87 -0.46 -16.11
CA LYS A 477 6.10 -1.25 -16.30
C LYS A 477 7.13 -0.71 -15.31
N VAL A 478 7.65 -1.60 -14.47
CA VAL A 478 8.72 -1.31 -13.50
C VAL A 478 9.98 -0.87 -14.23
N THR A 479 10.14 0.44 -14.41
CA THR A 479 11.45 1.07 -14.49
C THR A 479 11.94 1.26 -13.05
N ARG A 480 13.06 0.60 -12.72
CA ARG A 480 13.85 0.76 -11.48
C ARG A 480 13.94 2.24 -11.08
N PRO A 481 14.10 2.61 -9.80
CA PRO A 481 13.82 3.97 -9.33
C PRO A 481 14.63 4.99 -10.13
N ASP A 482 13.95 5.72 -11.01
CA ASP A 482 14.54 6.82 -11.76
C ASP A 482 14.51 8.05 -10.85
N CYS A 483 15.60 8.82 -10.87
CA CYS A 483 15.72 10.04 -10.07
C CYS A 483 14.53 10.98 -10.34
N MET A 484 14.03 11.70 -9.32
CA MET A 484 12.96 12.68 -9.54
C MET A 484 13.42 13.74 -10.53
N CYS A 485 12.85 13.70 -11.73
CA CYS A 485 12.95 14.79 -12.68
C CYS A 485 12.17 16.00 -12.13
N PRO A 486 12.66 17.24 -12.35
CA PRO A 486 11.99 18.44 -11.86
C PRO A 486 10.62 18.54 -12.52
N SER A 487 9.56 18.25 -11.78
CA SER A 487 8.19 18.57 -12.20
C SER A 487 8.08 20.09 -12.34
N GLY A 488 7.64 20.49 -13.53
CA GLY A 488 7.47 21.88 -13.93
C GLY A 488 6.41 22.57 -13.10
N SER A 489 6.59 23.89 -13.02
CA SER A 489 5.74 24.91 -12.44
C SER A 489 4.24 24.70 -12.69
N VAL A 490 3.46 24.66 -11.60
CA VAL A 490 2.28 25.51 -11.39
C VAL A 490 2.31 25.96 -9.94
#